data_AF-A0A1M3MIS2-F1
#
_entry.id   AF-A0A1M3MIS2-F1
#
_cell.length_a   1.000
_cell.length_b   1.000
_cell.length_c   1.000
_cell.angle_alpha   90.00
_cell.angle_beta   90.00
_cell.angle_gamma   90.00
#
_symmetry.space_group_name_H-M   'P 1'
#
loop_
_entity.id
_entity.type
_entity.pdbx_description
1 polymer ?
#
loop_
_entity_poly.entity_id
_entity_poly.type
_entity_poly.pdbx_seq_one_letter_code
_entity_poly.pdbx_strand_id
1 'polypeptide(L)'
;MNTFRSYTAIEQKITSRDFGINCSYRIPVGEKGYFRILGGVSYQELKGYQSKLVPPGTPFGGTFRVATLDVEDRGVGWRIGGAYELPEYALRATLVYQSEVKYNLDGTISNLAPIPLNVNSDVAAPQSVEFKFQTGIAPDWLAMASVKWTDWKSIQSIAFTSVNNTAVGLPNGRKITSLDLYYRDGWTIMGGIGHKFNEKWSGAATVTWDRGTSTGWTSQTNLWLFGLAADFKPQKHLSFRLAGAVGWLGSGTLKDTVSTSDFGNDLVTALSLTAKVKF
;
A
#
# COMPACT_ATOMS: atom_id res chain seq x y z
N MET A 1 26.69 14.71 -9.06
CA MET A 1 26.23 14.50 -10.44
C MET A 1 24.79 14.05 -10.35
N ASN A 2 23.85 14.94 -10.69
CA ASN A 2 22.44 14.60 -10.71
C ASN A 2 22.25 13.61 -11.87
N THR A 3 22.05 12.34 -11.53
CA THR A 3 21.69 11.29 -12.48
C THR A 3 20.44 11.75 -13.20
N PHE A 4 20.57 12.03 -14.50
CA PHE A 4 19.45 12.11 -15.43
C PHE A 4 18.49 10.96 -15.11
N ARG A 5 17.26 11.29 -14.73
CA ARG A 5 16.16 10.33 -14.76
C ARG A 5 15.73 10.17 -16.20
N SER A 6 16.61 9.60 -17.04
CA SER A 6 16.08 8.92 -18.21
C SER A 6 15.14 7.83 -17.69
N TYR A 7 13.92 7.77 -18.23
CA TYR A 7 12.99 6.66 -18.08
C TYR A 7 13.68 5.37 -18.56
N THR A 8 14.56 4.82 -17.74
CA THR A 8 15.46 3.71 -18.09
C THR A 8 15.33 2.56 -17.14
N ALA A 9 14.42 2.61 -16.16
CA ALA A 9 14.03 1.40 -15.45
C ALA A 9 13.32 0.50 -16.49
N ILE A 10 13.98 -0.57 -16.88
CA ILE A 10 13.45 -1.56 -17.83
C ILE A 10 12.40 -2.39 -17.09
N GLU A 11 12.68 -2.73 -15.84
CA GLU A 11 11.79 -3.45 -14.95
C GLU A 11 11.95 -2.93 -13.53
N GLN A 12 10.84 -2.76 -12.82
CA GLN A 12 10.83 -2.47 -11.39
C GLN A 12 9.79 -3.37 -10.72
N LYS A 13 10.23 -4.13 -9.73
CA LYS A 13 9.39 -5.07 -8.99
C LYS A 13 9.60 -4.87 -7.51
N ILE A 14 8.51 -4.59 -6.80
CA ILE A 14 8.49 -4.48 -5.34
C ILE A 14 7.57 -5.57 -4.83
N THR A 15 8.08 -6.44 -3.98
CA THR A 15 7.31 -7.54 -3.37
C THR A 15 7.32 -7.36 -1.87
N SER A 16 6.16 -7.44 -1.24
CA SER A 16 6.04 -7.45 0.23
C SER A 16 5.24 -8.66 0.69
N ARG A 17 5.67 -9.28 1.79
CA ARG A 17 4.96 -10.38 2.46
C ARG A 17 4.72 -10.00 3.91
N ASP A 18 3.47 -10.02 4.36
CA ASP A 18 3.08 -9.71 5.74
C ASP A 18 2.58 -10.97 6.45
N PHE A 19 3.18 -11.27 7.60
CA PHE A 19 2.75 -12.32 8.52
C PHE A 19 2.30 -11.66 9.82
N GLY A 20 0.98 -11.61 10.02
CA GLY A 20 0.37 -10.90 11.15
C GLY A 20 -0.37 -11.82 12.13
N ILE A 21 -0.23 -11.52 13.41
CA ILE A 21 -1.08 -12.07 14.48
C ILE A 21 -1.94 -10.93 15.03
N ASN A 22 -3.25 -11.15 15.10
CA ASN A 22 -4.21 -10.18 15.61
C ASN A 22 -5.04 -10.78 16.73
N CYS A 23 -5.19 -10.03 17.81
CA CYS A 23 -6.03 -10.36 18.95
C CYS A 23 -7.12 -9.29 19.09
N SER A 24 -8.32 -9.72 19.48
CA SER A 24 -9.40 -8.82 19.84
C SER A 24 -10.01 -9.25 21.16
N TYR A 25 -10.14 -8.32 22.10
CA TYR A 25 -10.79 -8.56 23.38
C TYR A 25 -12.08 -7.76 23.45
N ARG A 26 -13.20 -8.42 23.81
CA ARG A 26 -14.53 -7.82 23.88
C ARG A 26 -14.90 -7.58 25.34
N ILE A 27 -15.28 -6.35 25.63
CA ILE A 27 -15.69 -5.87 26.94
C ILE A 27 -17.16 -5.44 26.84
N PRO A 28 -18.08 -6.00 27.65
CA PRO A 28 -19.45 -5.48 27.73
C PRO A 28 -19.43 -4.09 28.38
N VAL A 29 -20.14 -3.14 27.79
CA VAL A 29 -20.29 -1.77 28.30
C VAL A 29 -21.77 -1.41 28.31
N GLY A 30 -22.36 -1.36 29.50
CA GLY A 30 -23.81 -1.24 29.68
C GLY A 30 -24.57 -2.52 29.33
N GLU A 31 -25.89 -2.41 29.22
CA GLU A 31 -26.76 -3.57 28.96
C GLU A 31 -26.78 -4.00 27.48
N LYS A 32 -26.44 -3.09 26.56
CA LYS A 32 -26.66 -3.27 25.11
C LYS A 32 -25.44 -2.99 24.22
N GLY A 33 -24.32 -2.54 24.79
CA GLY A 33 -23.12 -2.16 24.05
C GLY A 33 -21.91 -3.04 24.35
N TYR A 34 -20.97 -3.09 23.40
CA TYR A 34 -19.68 -3.74 23.62
C TYR A 34 -18.56 -2.87 23.08
N PHE A 35 -17.51 -2.74 23.87
CA PHE A 35 -16.23 -2.21 23.41
C PHE A 35 -15.31 -3.36 23.02
N ARG A 36 -14.52 -3.20 21.98
CA ARG A 36 -13.46 -4.13 21.61
C ARG A 36 -12.14 -3.43 21.56
N ILE A 37 -11.16 -4.01 22.22
CA ILE A 37 -9.76 -3.63 22.05
C ILE A 37 -9.18 -4.54 20.97
N LEU A 38 -8.50 -3.94 20.01
CA LEU A 38 -7.86 -4.61 18.90
C LEU A 38 -6.35 -4.39 19.04
N GLY A 39 -5.59 -5.46 18.94
CA GLY A 39 -4.13 -5.40 18.95
C GLY A 39 -3.57 -6.40 17.95
N GLY A 40 -2.44 -6.08 17.34
CA GLY A 40 -1.77 -7.01 16.45
C GLY A 40 -0.33 -6.63 16.22
N VAL A 41 0.45 -7.63 15.85
CA VAL A 41 1.84 -7.48 15.42
C VAL A 41 1.99 -8.14 14.07
N SER A 42 2.84 -7.58 13.21
CA SER A 42 3.15 -8.15 11.91
C SER A 42 4.63 -8.14 11.63
N TYR A 43 5.12 -9.26 11.13
CA TYR A 43 6.43 -9.40 10.55
C TYR A 43 6.31 -9.24 9.03
N GLN A 44 7.07 -8.33 8.46
CA GLN A 44 7.00 -7.98 7.05
C GLN A 44 8.34 -8.19 6.37
N GLU A 45 8.33 -8.83 5.21
CA GLU A 45 9.48 -8.94 4.31
C GLU A 45 9.28 -7.99 3.14
N LEU A 46 10.31 -7.24 2.77
CA LEU A 46 10.31 -6.32 1.65
C LEU A 46 11.46 -6.68 0.71
N LYS A 47 11.14 -6.90 -0.56
CA LYS A 47 12.11 -7.11 -1.64
C LYS A 47 11.92 -6.08 -2.74
N GLY A 48 13.00 -5.44 -3.14
CA GLY A 48 13.05 -4.47 -4.24
C GLY A 48 14.02 -4.94 -5.31
N TYR A 49 13.50 -5.12 -6.52
CA TYR A 49 14.29 -5.41 -7.71
C TYR A 49 14.08 -4.31 -8.76
N GLN A 50 15.16 -3.83 -9.35
CA GLN A 50 15.10 -2.85 -10.42
C GLN A 50 16.22 -3.08 -11.43
N SER A 51 15.88 -3.11 -12.72
CA SER A 51 16.87 -3.10 -13.81
C SER A 51 16.85 -1.75 -14.50
N LYS A 52 18.03 -1.20 -14.80
CA LYS A 52 18.17 0.12 -15.43
C LYS A 52 19.19 0.12 -16.57
N LEU A 53 18.85 0.76 -17.70
CA LEU A 53 19.82 1.05 -18.74
C LEU A 53 20.80 2.15 -18.28
N VAL A 54 22.08 1.85 -18.35
CA VAL A 54 23.19 2.73 -17.99
C VAL A 54 23.90 3.16 -19.28
N PRO A 55 23.87 4.46 -19.65
CA PRO A 55 24.59 4.96 -20.82
C PRO A 55 26.10 5.04 -20.58
N PRO A 56 26.92 5.18 -21.64
CA PRO A 56 28.34 5.50 -21.50
C PRO A 56 28.56 6.86 -20.84
N GLY A 57 29.75 7.08 -20.25
CA GLY A 57 30.11 8.34 -19.61
C GLY A 57 29.66 8.49 -18.15
N THR A 58 29.19 7.41 -17.50
CA THR A 58 28.96 7.42 -16.04
C THR A 58 30.28 7.43 -15.25
N PRO A 59 30.26 7.82 -13.96
CA PRO A 59 31.44 7.74 -13.09
C PRO A 59 32.06 6.34 -12.97
N PHE A 60 31.31 5.30 -13.33
CA PHE A 60 31.76 3.90 -13.33
C PHE A 60 32.33 3.46 -14.70
N GLY A 61 32.41 4.37 -15.68
CA GLY A 61 32.88 4.08 -17.03
C GLY A 61 31.97 3.11 -17.82
N GLY A 62 32.54 2.53 -18.86
CA GLY A 62 31.92 1.48 -19.68
C GLY A 62 31.02 1.97 -20.82
N THR A 63 30.50 1.00 -21.59
CA THR A 63 29.53 1.19 -22.67
C THR A 63 28.10 1.14 -22.13
N PHE A 64 27.12 1.28 -23.03
CA PHE A 64 25.72 0.95 -22.74
C PHE A 64 25.62 -0.46 -22.13
N ARG A 65 24.93 -0.57 -21.00
CA ARG A 65 24.68 -1.83 -20.29
C ARG A 65 23.44 -1.74 -19.42
N VAL A 66 22.94 -2.88 -18.96
CA VAL A 66 21.81 -2.94 -18.02
C VAL A 66 22.34 -3.30 -16.63
N ALA A 67 22.23 -2.38 -15.68
CA ALA A 67 22.56 -2.64 -14.28
C ALA A 67 21.32 -3.10 -13.52
N THR A 68 21.50 -3.98 -12.54
CA THR A 68 20.39 -4.51 -11.73
C THR A 68 20.66 -4.22 -10.26
N LEU A 69 19.67 -3.66 -9.58
CA LEU A 69 19.61 -3.46 -8.13
C LEU A 69 18.70 -4.53 -7.56
N ASP A 70 19.20 -5.29 -6.59
CA ASP A 70 18.44 -6.27 -5.83
C ASP A 70 18.71 -6.06 -4.35
N VAL A 71 17.66 -5.78 -3.59
CA VAL A 71 17.72 -5.45 -2.16
C VAL A 71 16.57 -6.09 -1.42
N GLU A 72 16.82 -6.47 -0.17
CA GLU A 72 15.79 -7.01 0.70
C GLU A 72 16.03 -6.63 2.16
N ASP A 73 14.95 -6.59 2.93
CA ASP A 73 15.01 -6.54 4.39
C ASP A 73 13.68 -7.01 5.01
N ARG A 74 13.67 -7.10 6.33
CA ARG A 74 12.53 -7.48 7.16
C ARG A 74 12.30 -6.46 8.27
N GLY A 75 11.04 -6.16 8.52
CA GLY A 75 10.61 -5.21 9.54
C GLY A 75 9.49 -5.78 10.40
N VAL A 76 9.33 -5.21 11.60
CA VAL A 76 8.21 -5.52 12.48
C VAL A 76 7.34 -4.29 12.64
N GLY A 77 6.06 -4.45 12.34
CA GLY A 77 5.01 -3.47 12.57
C GLY A 77 4.06 -3.91 13.67
N TRP A 78 3.32 -2.96 14.21
CA TRP A 78 2.24 -3.24 15.15
C TRP A 78 1.02 -2.41 14.81
N ARG A 79 -0.13 -2.85 15.30
CA ARG A 79 -1.41 -2.17 15.12
C ARG A 79 -2.19 -2.23 16.43
N ILE A 80 -2.87 -1.14 16.73
CA ILE A 80 -3.74 -1.04 17.89
C ILE A 80 -5.02 -0.32 17.48
N GLY A 81 -6.13 -0.69 18.08
CA GLY A 81 -7.38 -0.04 17.79
C GLY A 81 -8.45 -0.29 18.84
N GLY A 82 -9.52 0.46 18.71
CA GLY A 82 -10.74 0.31 19.48
C GLY A 82 -11.92 0.18 18.54
N ALA A 83 -12.91 -0.62 18.92
CA ALA A 83 -14.21 -0.62 18.27
C ALA A 83 -15.32 -0.50 19.31
N TYR A 84 -16.35 0.28 18.98
CA TYR A 84 -17.57 0.37 19.77
C TYR A 84 -18.72 -0.18 18.95
N GLU A 85 -19.45 -1.14 19.51
CA GLU A 85 -20.52 -1.89 18.85
C GLU A 85 -21.83 -1.76 19.63
N LEU A 86 -22.90 -1.40 18.93
CA LEU A 86 -24.28 -1.39 19.42
C LEU A 86 -25.13 -2.30 18.51
N PRO A 87 -25.31 -3.58 18.88
CA PRO A 87 -26.00 -4.57 18.03
C PRO A 87 -27.44 -4.21 17.69
N GLU A 88 -28.16 -3.50 18.57
CA GLU A 88 -29.56 -3.07 18.34
C GLU A 88 -29.71 -2.22 17.07
N TYR A 89 -28.73 -1.36 16.79
CA TYR A 89 -28.70 -0.50 15.61
C TYR A 89 -27.74 -1.01 14.52
N ALA A 90 -27.21 -2.23 14.66
CA ALA A 90 -26.11 -2.75 13.85
C ALA A 90 -24.91 -1.77 13.73
N LEU A 91 -24.75 -0.89 14.73
CA LEU A 91 -23.78 0.18 14.71
C LEU A 91 -22.42 -0.34 15.13
N ARG A 92 -21.39 0.04 14.37
CA ARG A 92 -20.00 -0.25 14.70
C ARG A 92 -19.12 0.90 14.25
N ALA A 93 -18.49 1.55 15.22
CA ALA A 93 -17.39 2.49 15.01
C ALA A 93 -16.08 1.78 15.31
N THR A 94 -15.05 1.93 14.47
CA THR A 94 -13.75 1.29 14.65
C THR A 94 -12.66 2.28 14.28
N LEU A 95 -11.68 2.45 15.16
CA LEU A 95 -10.50 3.26 14.93
C LEU A 95 -9.28 2.37 15.10
N VAL A 96 -8.42 2.30 14.08
CA VAL A 96 -7.19 1.51 14.09
C VAL A 96 -6.04 2.39 13.67
N TYR A 97 -4.96 2.33 14.44
CA TYR A 97 -3.65 2.86 14.08
C TYR A 97 -2.74 1.69 13.71
N GLN A 98 -2.00 1.86 12.61
CA GLN A 98 -0.94 0.96 12.18
C GLN A 98 0.37 1.72 12.16
N SER A 99 1.38 1.17 12.84
CA SER A 99 2.69 1.82 12.96
C SER A 99 3.44 1.83 11.64
N GLU A 100 4.37 2.78 11.55
CA GLU A 100 5.44 2.75 10.55
C GLU A 100 6.27 1.47 10.71
N VAL A 101 6.74 0.91 9.60
CA VAL A 101 7.67 -0.23 9.59
C VAL A 101 8.96 0.22 8.93
N LYS A 102 10.06 0.20 9.69
CA LYS A 102 11.38 0.59 9.20
C LYS A 102 12.10 -0.61 8.62
N TYR A 103 12.81 -0.37 7.54
CA TYR A 103 13.63 -1.34 6.82
C TYR A 103 14.99 -0.72 6.51
N ASN A 104 16.04 -1.50 6.71
CA ASN A 104 17.40 -1.20 6.30
C ASN A 104 17.72 -2.17 5.16
N LEU A 105 17.34 -1.78 3.94
CA LEU A 105 17.50 -2.59 2.74
C LEU A 105 18.98 -2.83 2.46
N ASP A 106 19.40 -4.09 2.45
CA ASP A 106 20.74 -4.51 2.06
C ASP A 106 20.69 -5.30 0.75
N GLY A 107 21.70 -5.12 -0.09
CA GLY A 107 21.79 -5.88 -1.33
C GLY A 107 22.92 -5.44 -2.24
N THR A 108 22.75 -5.65 -3.55
CA THR A 108 23.82 -5.40 -4.52
C THR A 108 23.33 -4.71 -5.79
N ILE A 109 24.24 -3.97 -6.42
CA ILE A 109 24.10 -3.50 -7.78
C ILE A 109 25.07 -4.28 -8.66
N SER A 110 24.52 -5.08 -9.58
CA SER A 110 25.30 -5.87 -10.54
C SER A 110 25.40 -5.14 -11.89
N ASN A 111 26.48 -5.45 -12.63
CA ASN A 111 26.77 -4.89 -13.96
C ASN A 111 26.89 -3.35 -13.99
N LEU A 112 27.10 -2.70 -12.84
CA LEU A 112 27.48 -1.29 -12.77
C LEU A 112 29.01 -1.12 -12.78
N ALA A 113 29.74 -2.09 -12.25
CA ALA A 113 31.19 -2.20 -12.27
C ALA A 113 31.57 -3.67 -12.61
N PRO A 114 32.87 -3.99 -12.86
CA PRO A 114 33.30 -5.36 -13.16
C PRO A 114 32.95 -6.39 -12.07
N ILE A 115 32.74 -5.92 -10.84
CA ILE A 115 32.23 -6.72 -9.72
C ILE A 115 30.91 -6.11 -9.20
N PRO A 116 30.03 -6.92 -8.60
CA PRO A 116 28.84 -6.42 -7.92
C PRO A 116 29.22 -5.44 -6.79
N LEU A 117 28.46 -4.36 -6.66
CA LEU A 117 28.65 -3.36 -5.61
C LEU A 117 27.64 -3.58 -4.50
N ASN A 118 28.09 -3.72 -3.25
CA ASN A 118 27.14 -3.81 -2.13
C ASN A 118 26.55 -2.44 -1.80
N VAL A 119 25.24 -2.41 -1.56
CA VAL A 119 24.51 -1.19 -1.25
C VAL A 119 23.57 -1.37 -0.09
N ASN A 120 23.34 -0.28 0.64
CA ASN A 120 22.36 -0.20 1.70
C ASN A 120 21.44 1.03 1.48
N SER A 121 20.16 0.92 1.86
CA SER A 121 19.22 2.04 1.95
C SER A 121 18.26 1.89 3.12
N ASP A 122 18.07 2.95 3.89
CA ASP A 122 16.98 3.01 4.87
C ASP A 122 15.67 3.44 4.19
N VAL A 123 14.57 2.73 4.47
CA VAL A 123 13.22 3.07 4.01
C VAL A 123 12.20 2.73 5.09
N ALA A 124 11.14 3.54 5.18
CA ALA A 124 10.05 3.29 6.11
C ALA A 124 8.73 3.14 5.35
N ALA A 125 8.02 2.04 5.57
CA ALA A 125 6.63 1.91 5.12
C ALA A 125 5.73 2.78 6.01
N PRO A 126 4.83 3.57 5.40
CA PRO A 126 4.16 4.65 6.10
C PRO A 126 3.19 4.14 7.17
N GLN A 127 3.10 4.89 8.27
CA GLN A 127 2.03 4.71 9.25
C GLN A 127 0.66 5.09 8.67
N SER A 128 -0.40 4.52 9.24
CA SER A 128 -1.76 4.88 8.84
C SER A 128 -2.76 4.86 10.00
N VAL A 129 -3.78 5.70 9.88
CA VAL A 129 -4.93 5.75 10.78
C VAL A 129 -6.17 5.50 9.95
N GLU A 130 -6.99 4.53 10.37
CA GLU A 130 -8.24 4.21 9.70
C GLU A 130 -9.41 4.28 10.68
N PHE A 131 -10.40 5.08 10.31
CA PHE A 131 -11.70 5.12 10.96
C PHE A 131 -12.75 4.48 10.06
N LYS A 132 -13.51 3.53 10.61
CA LYS A 132 -14.63 2.85 9.96
C LYS A 132 -15.89 3.05 10.79
N PHE A 133 -16.97 3.43 10.13
CA PHE A 133 -18.28 3.59 10.75
C PHE A 133 -19.33 2.86 9.92
N GLN A 134 -20.17 2.08 10.57
CA GLN A 134 -21.35 1.48 9.97
C GLN A 134 -22.53 1.59 10.92
N THR A 135 -23.74 1.70 10.39
CA THR A 135 -24.98 1.75 11.17
C THR A 135 -26.16 1.25 10.34
N GLY A 136 -27.12 0.60 10.99
CA GLY A 136 -28.43 0.34 10.42
C GLY A 136 -29.20 1.65 10.30
N ILE A 137 -29.74 1.94 9.12
CA ILE A 137 -30.52 3.17 8.85
C ILE A 137 -32.02 2.88 8.70
N ALA A 138 -32.36 1.67 8.28
CA ALA A 138 -33.72 1.17 8.12
C ALA A 138 -33.70 -0.36 8.25
N PRO A 139 -34.86 -1.04 8.40
CA PRO A 139 -34.92 -2.50 8.38
C PRO A 139 -34.20 -3.07 7.15
N ASP A 140 -33.26 -3.98 7.37
CA ASP A 140 -32.43 -4.59 6.33
C ASP A 140 -31.52 -3.63 5.53
N TRP A 141 -31.36 -2.36 5.93
CA TRP A 141 -30.43 -1.39 5.31
C TRP A 141 -29.30 -0.98 6.24
N LEU A 142 -28.07 -1.00 5.73
CA LEU A 142 -26.84 -0.66 6.44
C LEU A 142 -26.11 0.46 5.69
N ALA A 143 -25.84 1.58 6.34
CA ALA A 143 -24.90 2.57 5.83
C ALA A 143 -23.49 2.27 6.33
N MET A 144 -22.49 2.50 5.48
CA MET A 144 -21.08 2.32 5.81
C MET A 144 -20.24 3.46 5.26
N ALA A 145 -19.28 3.91 6.05
CA ALA A 145 -18.32 4.94 5.70
C ALA A 145 -16.95 4.60 6.29
N SER A 146 -15.88 4.97 5.61
CA SER A 146 -14.53 4.89 6.17
C SER A 146 -13.63 5.99 5.65
N VAL A 147 -12.72 6.43 6.51
CA VAL A 147 -11.67 7.39 6.18
C VAL A 147 -10.35 6.81 6.65
N LYS A 148 -9.38 6.74 5.75
CA LYS A 148 -8.01 6.31 6.03
C LYS A 148 -7.05 7.42 5.66
N TRP A 149 -6.19 7.79 6.60
CA TRP A 149 -5.03 8.64 6.36
C TRP A 149 -3.77 7.78 6.37
N THR A 150 -2.85 8.04 5.44
CA THR A 150 -1.56 7.35 5.34
C THR A 150 -0.43 8.36 5.14
N ASP A 151 0.60 8.28 5.98
CA ASP A 151 1.75 9.21 6.03
C ASP A 151 2.77 8.92 4.92
N TRP A 152 2.35 9.03 3.66
CA TRP A 152 3.25 8.84 2.52
C TRP A 152 4.35 9.90 2.44
N LYS A 153 4.16 11.05 3.10
CA LYS A 153 5.16 12.12 3.14
C LYS A 153 6.45 11.69 3.84
N SER A 154 6.44 10.65 4.67
CA SER A 154 7.68 10.04 5.19
C SER A 154 8.64 9.58 4.08
N ILE A 155 8.12 9.18 2.91
CA ILE A 155 8.91 8.67 1.78
C ILE A 155 9.20 9.80 0.78
N GLN A 156 10.24 10.59 1.06
CA GLN A 156 10.70 11.66 0.18
C GLN A 156 11.73 11.17 -0.85
N SER A 157 12.77 10.49 -0.40
CA SER A 157 13.83 9.95 -1.26
C SER A 157 14.40 8.68 -0.65
N ILE A 158 14.54 7.65 -1.47
CA ILE A 158 15.19 6.39 -1.10
C ILE A 158 16.57 6.40 -1.77
N ALA A 159 17.63 6.56 -0.98
CA ALA A 159 18.99 6.68 -1.48
C ALA A 159 19.79 5.42 -1.19
N PHE A 160 20.31 4.80 -2.25
CA PHE A 160 21.19 3.63 -2.15
C PHE A 160 22.64 4.09 -2.06
N THR A 161 23.29 3.74 -0.95
CA THR A 161 24.66 4.14 -0.63
C THR A 161 25.60 2.94 -0.68
N SER A 162 26.86 3.16 -1.05
CA SER A 162 27.88 2.12 -1.08
C SER A 162 28.26 1.64 0.32
N VAL A 163 28.40 0.34 0.48
CA VAL A 163 28.91 -0.30 1.69
C VAL A 163 29.94 -1.35 1.30
N ASN A 164 31.09 -1.43 1.96
CA ASN A 164 32.10 -2.48 1.78
C ASN A 164 32.57 -2.70 0.32
N ASN A 165 32.75 -1.63 -0.45
CA ASN A 165 33.21 -1.67 -1.85
C ASN A 165 34.67 -1.23 -2.02
N THR A 166 35.54 -1.59 -1.07
CA THR A 166 36.96 -1.19 -1.07
C THR A 166 37.74 -1.73 -2.27
N ALA A 167 37.34 -2.90 -2.80
CA ALA A 167 37.95 -3.53 -3.97
C ALA A 167 37.86 -2.69 -5.26
N VAL A 168 36.94 -1.73 -5.32
CA VAL A 168 36.77 -0.77 -6.43
C VAL A 168 37.03 0.68 -6.00
N GLY A 169 37.63 0.88 -4.83
CA GLY A 169 38.00 2.21 -4.32
C GLY A 169 36.82 3.12 -3.98
N LEU A 170 35.60 2.58 -3.81
CA LEU A 170 34.42 3.35 -3.43
C LEU A 170 34.38 3.53 -1.91
N PRO A 171 34.38 4.78 -1.39
CA PRO A 171 34.23 5.01 0.04
C PRO A 171 32.83 4.58 0.51
N ASN A 172 32.72 4.16 1.77
CA ASN A 172 31.43 3.84 2.39
C ASN A 172 30.56 5.10 2.51
N GLY A 173 29.24 4.95 2.36
CA GLY A 173 28.27 6.04 2.46
C GLY A 173 28.18 6.92 1.21
N ARG A 174 28.87 6.59 0.11
CA ARG A 174 28.73 7.32 -1.15
C ARG A 174 27.40 6.95 -1.80
N LYS A 175 26.55 7.95 -2.02
CA LYS A 175 25.30 7.80 -2.78
C LYS A 175 25.60 7.33 -4.21
N ILE A 176 25.11 6.14 -4.58
CA ILE A 176 25.24 5.56 -5.94
C ILE A 176 24.03 5.95 -6.79
N THR A 177 22.83 5.81 -6.24
CA THR A 177 21.57 6.15 -6.93
C THR A 177 20.50 6.55 -5.91
N SER A 178 19.48 7.30 -6.34
CA SER A 178 18.27 7.54 -5.54
C SER A 178 16.99 7.38 -6.33
N LEU A 179 15.95 6.98 -5.61
CA LEU A 179 14.58 7.10 -6.01
C LEU A 179 13.93 8.24 -5.22
N ASP A 180 14.03 9.45 -5.76
CA ASP A 180 13.34 10.64 -5.27
C ASP A 180 11.84 10.59 -5.62
N LEU A 181 10.98 10.37 -4.63
CA LEU A 181 9.54 10.12 -4.81
C LEU A 181 8.68 11.33 -4.41
N TYR A 182 9.12 12.09 -3.41
CA TYR A 182 8.47 13.30 -2.90
C TYR A 182 6.96 13.14 -2.70
N TYR A 183 6.54 12.04 -2.08
CA TYR A 183 5.13 11.80 -1.88
C TYR A 183 4.50 12.82 -0.92
N ARG A 184 3.20 13.04 -1.11
CA ARG A 184 2.32 13.77 -0.15
C ARG A 184 1.42 12.77 0.57
N ASP A 185 0.89 13.17 1.71
CA ASP A 185 -0.07 12.38 2.49
C ASP A 185 -1.23 11.85 1.63
N GLY A 186 -1.54 10.57 1.84
CA GLY A 186 -2.64 9.88 1.17
C GLY A 186 -3.90 9.88 2.00
N TRP A 187 -5.03 10.03 1.33
CA TRP A 187 -6.36 9.95 1.92
C TRP A 187 -7.23 9.00 1.10
N THR A 188 -7.82 8.02 1.76
CA THR A 188 -8.81 7.12 1.17
C THR A 188 -10.14 7.33 1.88
N ILE A 189 -11.18 7.66 1.13
CA ILE A 189 -12.54 7.84 1.65
C ILE A 189 -13.44 6.83 0.96
N MET A 190 -14.27 6.12 1.72
CA MET A 190 -15.27 5.22 1.20
C MET A 190 -16.63 5.56 1.80
N GLY A 191 -17.67 5.50 0.97
CA GLY A 191 -19.06 5.48 1.40
C GLY A 191 -19.80 4.35 0.71
N GLY A 192 -20.83 3.80 1.35
CA GLY A 192 -21.62 2.73 0.76
C GLY A 192 -22.88 2.40 1.54
N ILE A 193 -23.72 1.60 0.89
CA ILE A 193 -24.97 1.08 1.42
C ILE A 193 -25.04 -0.42 1.18
N GLY A 194 -25.49 -1.15 2.19
CA GLY A 194 -25.79 -2.57 2.14
C GLY A 194 -27.28 -2.79 2.32
N HIS A 195 -27.83 -3.74 1.59
CA HIS A 195 -29.22 -4.15 1.75
C HIS A 195 -29.33 -5.67 1.84
N LYS A 196 -30.14 -6.16 2.79
CA LYS A 196 -30.46 -7.57 2.92
C LYS A 196 -31.80 -7.85 2.23
N PHE A 197 -31.73 -8.49 1.06
CA PHE A 197 -32.90 -8.79 0.25
C PHE A 197 -33.74 -9.94 0.83
N ASN A 198 -33.07 -10.97 1.36
CA ASN A 198 -33.71 -12.09 2.03
C ASN A 198 -32.72 -12.78 3.00
N GLU A 199 -33.12 -13.88 3.63
CA GLU A 199 -32.25 -14.61 4.58
C GLU A 199 -30.97 -15.16 3.95
N LYS A 200 -30.98 -15.42 2.62
CA LYS A 200 -29.87 -16.01 1.87
C LYS A 200 -29.05 -14.97 1.12
N TRP A 201 -29.62 -13.82 0.75
CA TRP A 201 -28.99 -12.84 -0.13
C TRP A 201 -28.93 -11.46 0.52
N SER A 202 -27.74 -10.89 0.51
CA SER A 202 -27.50 -9.46 0.78
C SER A 202 -26.59 -8.88 -0.28
N GLY A 203 -26.75 -7.60 -0.57
CA GLY A 203 -25.88 -6.88 -1.48
C GLY A 203 -25.32 -5.62 -0.84
N ALA A 204 -24.26 -5.08 -1.43
CA ALA A 204 -23.73 -3.77 -1.08
C ALA A 204 -23.23 -3.03 -2.31
N ALA A 205 -23.38 -1.71 -2.29
CA ALA A 205 -22.82 -0.79 -3.26
C ALA A 205 -21.92 0.21 -2.55
N THR A 206 -20.74 0.47 -3.10
CA THR A 206 -19.73 1.34 -2.49
C THR A 206 -19.10 2.27 -3.50
N VAL A 207 -18.74 3.46 -3.05
CA VAL A 207 -17.88 4.40 -3.77
C VAL A 207 -16.65 4.64 -2.92
N THR A 208 -15.48 4.51 -3.53
CA THR A 208 -14.19 4.78 -2.89
C THR A 208 -13.46 5.82 -3.71
N TRP A 209 -12.99 6.86 -3.03
CA TRP A 209 -12.05 7.83 -3.58
C TRP A 209 -10.73 7.68 -2.83
N ASP A 210 -9.67 7.43 -3.58
CA ASP A 210 -8.30 7.43 -3.08
C ASP A 210 -7.54 8.59 -3.73
N ARG A 211 -6.91 9.42 -2.91
CA ARG A 211 -6.16 10.57 -3.38
C ARG A 211 -4.77 10.14 -3.82
N GLY A 212 -4.42 10.50 -5.04
CA GLY A 212 -3.07 10.33 -5.57
C GLY A 212 -2.03 11.04 -4.71
N THR A 213 -1.00 10.30 -4.31
CA THR A 213 0.10 10.74 -3.45
C THR A 213 1.27 11.31 -4.26
N SER A 214 1.26 11.16 -5.59
CA SER A 214 2.29 11.72 -6.45
C SER A 214 2.27 13.24 -6.44
N THR A 215 3.46 13.85 -6.39
CA THR A 215 3.68 15.29 -6.61
C THR A 215 4.14 15.62 -8.03
N GLY A 216 3.96 14.67 -8.97
CA GLY A 216 4.38 14.79 -10.37
C GLY A 216 5.60 13.94 -10.73
N TRP A 217 6.09 13.12 -9.80
CA TRP A 217 7.25 12.23 -10.04
C TRP A 217 6.88 10.78 -10.34
N THR A 218 5.63 10.39 -10.06
CA THR A 218 5.09 9.04 -10.32
C THR A 218 3.69 9.13 -10.93
N SER A 219 3.18 8.03 -11.49
CA SER A 219 1.83 7.94 -12.07
C SER A 219 0.72 7.72 -11.03
N GLN A 220 1.02 7.82 -9.73
CA GLN A 220 0.01 7.62 -8.66
C GLN A 220 -0.94 8.81 -8.55
N THR A 221 -2.03 8.76 -9.30
CA THR A 221 -3.09 9.77 -9.36
C THR A 221 -4.31 9.37 -8.53
N ASN A 222 -5.32 10.22 -8.55
CA ASN A 222 -6.58 9.96 -7.85
C ASN A 222 -7.28 8.75 -8.46
N LEU A 223 -7.76 7.85 -7.62
CA LEU A 223 -8.54 6.68 -8.01
C LEU A 223 -9.97 6.84 -7.53
N TRP A 224 -10.92 6.64 -8.42
CA TRP A 224 -12.33 6.44 -8.07
C TRP A 224 -12.69 5.00 -8.35
N LEU A 225 -13.27 4.31 -7.37
CA LEU A 225 -13.75 2.92 -7.49
C LEU A 225 -15.22 2.83 -7.11
N PHE A 226 -15.98 2.12 -7.92
CA PHE A 226 -17.38 1.79 -7.72
C PHE A 226 -17.47 0.28 -7.56
N GLY A 227 -17.88 -0.15 -6.37
CA GLY A 227 -17.93 -1.55 -5.99
C GLY A 227 -19.37 -2.04 -5.85
N LEU A 228 -19.60 -3.27 -6.31
CA LEU A 228 -20.80 -4.04 -6.01
C LEU A 228 -20.38 -5.37 -5.37
N ALA A 229 -21.06 -5.74 -4.31
CA ALA A 229 -20.87 -7.02 -3.65
C ALA A 229 -22.21 -7.74 -3.47
N ALA A 230 -22.20 -9.05 -3.65
CA ALA A 230 -23.30 -9.95 -3.34
C ALA A 230 -22.79 -11.03 -2.36
N ASP A 231 -23.53 -11.20 -1.28
CA ASP A 231 -23.27 -12.17 -0.23
C ASP A 231 -24.41 -13.21 -0.25
N PHE A 232 -24.04 -14.48 -0.47
CA PHE A 232 -24.93 -15.63 -0.53
C PHE A 232 -24.68 -16.58 0.65
N LYS A 233 -25.71 -16.85 1.44
CA LYS A 233 -25.69 -17.72 2.63
C LYS A 233 -26.60 -18.93 2.40
N PRO A 234 -26.13 -19.98 1.72
CA PRO A 234 -26.93 -21.18 1.47
C PRO A 234 -27.31 -21.92 2.76
N GLN A 235 -26.39 -21.93 3.74
CA GLN A 235 -26.58 -22.56 5.05
C GLN A 235 -26.02 -21.66 6.16
N LYS A 236 -26.45 -21.87 7.41
CA LYS A 236 -26.04 -21.00 8.54
C LYS A 236 -24.52 -20.98 8.79
N HIS A 237 -23.83 -22.06 8.43
CA HIS A 237 -22.39 -22.22 8.59
C HIS A 237 -21.58 -21.88 7.34
N LEU A 238 -22.20 -21.60 6.20
CA LEU A 238 -21.50 -21.37 4.93
C LEU A 238 -21.98 -20.07 4.29
N SER A 239 -21.04 -19.17 3.99
CA SER A 239 -21.31 -17.94 3.26
C SER A 239 -20.30 -17.72 2.14
N PHE A 240 -20.81 -17.38 0.96
CA PHE A 240 -20.03 -16.97 -0.19
C PHE A 240 -20.24 -15.48 -0.42
N ARG A 241 -19.18 -14.78 -0.81
CA ARG A 241 -19.22 -13.37 -1.19
C ARG A 241 -18.53 -13.20 -2.52
N LEU A 242 -19.23 -12.60 -3.47
CA LEU A 242 -18.68 -12.16 -4.75
C LEU A 242 -18.71 -10.64 -4.77
N ALA A 243 -17.57 -10.01 -5.02
CA ALA A 243 -17.48 -8.56 -5.15
C ALA A 243 -16.73 -8.20 -6.42
N GLY A 244 -17.27 -7.25 -7.18
CA GLY A 244 -16.63 -6.64 -8.34
C GLY A 244 -16.48 -5.14 -8.10
N ALA A 245 -15.42 -4.55 -8.62
CA ALA A 245 -15.27 -3.10 -8.65
C ALA A 245 -14.75 -2.64 -10.02
N VAL A 246 -15.24 -1.48 -10.45
CA VAL A 246 -14.77 -0.78 -11.64
C VAL A 246 -14.46 0.64 -11.24
N GLY A 247 -13.41 1.20 -11.79
CA GLY A 247 -12.96 2.54 -11.45
C GLY A 247 -12.06 3.15 -12.50
N TRP A 248 -11.64 4.37 -12.24
CA TRP A 248 -10.70 5.08 -13.10
C TRP A 248 -9.61 5.75 -12.27
N LEU A 249 -8.39 5.68 -12.79
CA LEU A 249 -7.26 6.50 -12.37
C LEU A 249 -7.32 7.80 -13.15
N GLY A 250 -7.18 8.92 -12.46
CA GLY A 250 -7.16 10.25 -13.07
C GLY A 250 -5.89 10.47 -13.88
N SER A 251 -5.98 11.38 -14.86
CA SER A 251 -4.85 11.88 -15.61
C SER A 251 -3.87 12.65 -14.72
N GLY A 252 -2.61 12.70 -15.14
CA GLY A 252 -1.59 13.48 -14.44
C GLY A 252 -0.46 13.87 -15.36
N THR A 253 0.43 14.68 -14.80
CA THR A 253 1.64 15.15 -15.47
C THR A 253 2.84 14.60 -14.72
N LEU A 254 3.75 13.94 -15.43
CA LEU A 254 5.05 13.58 -14.94
C LEU A 254 6.03 14.70 -15.29
N LYS A 255 6.58 15.34 -14.28
CA LYS A 255 7.63 16.35 -14.42
C LYS A 255 8.95 15.71 -14.04
N ASP A 256 9.83 15.61 -15.02
CA ASP A 256 11.26 15.39 -14.78
C ASP A 256 12.03 16.70 -15.01
N THR A 257 13.28 16.73 -14.56
CA THR A 257 14.20 17.88 -14.70
C THR A 257 14.42 18.28 -16.17
N VAL A 258 14.14 17.39 -17.12
CA VAL A 258 14.43 17.57 -18.56
C VAL A 258 13.19 17.46 -19.46
N SER A 259 12.13 16.79 -19.02
CA SER A 259 10.92 16.58 -19.82
C SER A 259 9.66 16.58 -18.98
N THR A 260 8.59 17.17 -19.51
CA THR A 260 7.23 17.04 -18.98
C THR A 260 6.47 16.11 -19.91
N SER A 261 5.81 15.09 -19.35
CA SER A 261 4.95 14.17 -20.09
C SER A 261 3.60 14.03 -19.40
N ASP A 262 2.54 13.92 -20.20
CA ASP A 262 1.18 13.78 -19.70
C ASP A 262 0.67 12.36 -19.95
N PHE A 263 -0.15 11.85 -19.04
CA PHE A 263 -0.84 10.57 -19.20
C PHE A 263 -2.34 10.74 -18.96
N GLY A 264 -3.12 9.96 -19.70
CA GLY A 264 -4.59 10.00 -19.68
C GLY A 264 -5.20 9.25 -18.50
N ASN A 265 -6.52 9.12 -18.52
CA ASN A 265 -7.25 8.32 -17.55
C ASN A 265 -7.15 6.83 -17.90
N ASP A 266 -6.95 5.99 -16.88
CA ASP A 266 -6.88 4.53 -17.05
C ASP A 266 -8.04 3.84 -16.34
N LEU A 267 -8.56 2.77 -16.93
CA LEU A 267 -9.60 1.93 -16.33
C LEU A 267 -8.98 0.94 -15.33
N VAL A 268 -9.59 0.83 -14.16
CA VAL A 268 -9.23 -0.16 -13.13
C VAL A 268 -10.42 -1.09 -12.90
N THR A 269 -10.17 -2.39 -12.88
CA THR A 269 -11.19 -3.39 -12.52
C THR A 269 -10.63 -4.34 -11.47
N ALA A 270 -11.50 -4.81 -10.57
CA ALA A 270 -11.15 -5.78 -9.54
C ALA A 270 -12.29 -6.77 -9.34
N LEU A 271 -11.94 -8.03 -9.07
CA LEU A 271 -12.88 -9.09 -8.73
C LEU A 271 -12.38 -9.84 -7.50
N SER A 272 -13.29 -10.16 -6.59
CA SER A 272 -13.01 -10.90 -5.37
C SER A 272 -14.08 -11.94 -5.11
N LEU A 273 -13.64 -13.15 -4.78
CA LEU A 273 -14.49 -14.25 -4.32
C LEU A 273 -13.99 -14.70 -2.95
N THR A 274 -14.88 -14.72 -1.96
CA THR A 274 -14.57 -15.15 -0.60
C THR A 274 -15.55 -16.22 -0.15
N ALA A 275 -15.05 -17.33 0.39
CA ALA A 275 -15.86 -18.34 1.06
C ALA A 275 -15.52 -18.34 2.56
N LYS A 276 -16.55 -18.41 3.42
CA LYS A 276 -16.40 -18.48 4.87
C LYS A 276 -17.23 -19.63 5.41
N VAL A 277 -16.56 -20.47 6.18
CA VAL A 277 -17.15 -21.58 6.93
C VAL A 277 -17.09 -21.24 8.42
N LYS A 278 -18.19 -21.45 9.14
CA LYS A 278 -18.25 -21.35 10.60
C LYS A 278 -18.39 -22.76 11.17
N PHE A 279 -17.54 -23.11 12.13
CA PHE A 279 -17.62 -24.36 12.89
C PHE A 279 -18.31 -24.09 14.23
#